data_AF-A0A2X1QG70-F1
#
_entry.id   AF-A0A2X1QG70-F1
#
_cell.length_a   1.000
_cell.length_b   1.000
_cell.length_c   1.000
_cell.angle_alpha   90.00
_cell.angle_beta   90.00
_cell.angle_gamma   90.00
#
_symmetry.space_group_name_H-M   'P 1'
#
loop_
_entity.id
_entity.type
_entity.pdbx_description
1 polymer ?
#
loop_
_entity_poly.entity_id
_entity_poly.type
_entity_poly.pdbx_seq_one_letter_code
_entity_poly.pdbx_strand_id
1 'polypeptide(L)'
;MDRIQAMQMFMRVAEAGSFVRAAETLSLPASTVTSTIKNLEKYLKVRLLNRTTRRVSLTPEGMQYLAQCREILALIEHSESTLSESVARPQGRLRVDMPAGIAHFIVMPHLPDFYRRYPDIYLMIGVSDRQVDLIQEGVDCVIRTGELNNSSLVARPLGRFRWVTCASPDYLREYGVPPSPEALSQHRGGALFLRSGEAGR
;
A
#
# COMPACT_ATOMS: atom_id res chain seq x y z
N MET A 1 -11.71 -6.50 27.23
CA MET A 1 -10.64 -6.41 26.23
C MET A 1 -11.12 -5.47 25.14
N ASP A 2 -10.40 -4.39 24.89
CA ASP A 2 -10.67 -3.53 23.73
C ASP A 2 -10.22 -4.26 22.46
N ARG A 3 -11.17 -4.54 21.56
CA ARG A 3 -10.90 -5.30 20.32
C ARG A 3 -10.15 -4.46 19.28
N ILE A 4 -10.45 -3.17 19.18
CA ILE A 4 -9.81 -2.27 18.21
C ILE A 4 -8.35 -2.09 18.61
N GLN A 5 -8.11 -1.81 19.88
CA GLN A 5 -6.75 -1.70 20.42
C GLN A 5 -5.98 -3.02 20.23
N ALA A 6 -6.62 -4.16 20.45
CA ALA A 6 -5.99 -5.46 20.23
C ALA A 6 -5.64 -5.73 18.76
N MET A 7 -6.51 -5.34 17.82
CA MET A 7 -6.21 -5.40 16.38
C MET A 7 -5.01 -4.53 16.04
N GLN A 8 -4.97 -3.28 16.52
CA GLN A 8 -3.83 -2.38 16.31
C GLN A 8 -2.52 -2.96 16.86
N MET A 9 -2.53 -3.50 18.09
CA MET A 9 -1.36 -4.15 18.69
C MET A 9 -0.91 -5.38 17.90
N PHE A 10 -1.86 -6.21 17.46
CA PHE A 10 -1.56 -7.39 16.63
C PHE A 10 -0.92 -6.99 15.30
N MET A 11 -1.47 -6.01 14.58
CA MET A 11 -0.88 -5.51 13.33
C MET A 11 0.56 -5.03 13.55
N ARG A 12 0.79 -4.24 14.60
CA ARG A 12 2.14 -3.71 14.90
C ARG A 12 3.14 -4.81 15.23
N VAL A 13 2.73 -5.85 15.94
CA VAL A 13 3.60 -7.01 16.21
C VAL A 13 3.88 -7.81 14.93
N ALA A 14 2.88 -7.98 14.07
CA ALA A 14 3.03 -8.67 12.79
C ALA A 14 4.01 -7.92 11.87
N GLU A 15 3.94 -6.59 11.81
CA GLU A 15 4.80 -5.75 10.98
C GLU A 15 6.22 -5.63 11.54
N ALA A 16 6.37 -5.49 12.87
CA ALA A 16 7.67 -5.35 13.50
C ALA A 16 8.44 -6.69 13.63
N GLY A 17 7.75 -7.82 13.53
CA GLY A 17 8.31 -9.16 13.75
C GLY A 17 8.84 -9.39 15.18
N SER A 18 8.55 -8.47 16.10
CA SER A 18 9.05 -8.45 17.48
C SER A 18 8.08 -7.74 18.40
N PHE A 19 7.77 -8.38 19.54
CA PHE A 19 6.94 -7.78 20.59
C PHE A 19 7.59 -6.54 21.20
N VAL A 20 8.92 -6.53 21.35
CA VAL A 20 9.65 -5.40 21.96
C VAL A 20 9.58 -4.18 21.05
N ARG A 21 9.90 -4.34 19.76
CA ARG A 21 9.87 -3.24 18.79
C ARG A 21 8.45 -2.69 18.59
N ALA A 22 7.45 -3.57 18.59
CA ALA A 22 6.05 -3.15 18.51
C ALA A 22 5.63 -2.36 19.77
N ALA A 23 6.05 -2.80 20.95
CA ALA A 23 5.76 -2.13 22.20
C ALA A 23 6.41 -0.74 22.28
N GLU A 24 7.65 -0.60 21.83
CA GLU A 24 8.34 0.69 21.68
C GLU A 24 7.57 1.63 20.75
N THR A 25 7.16 1.15 19.57
CA THR A 25 6.40 1.94 18.59
C THR A 25 5.05 2.40 19.15
N LEU A 26 4.42 1.57 19.99
CA LEU A 26 3.14 1.87 20.63
C LEU A 26 3.27 2.67 21.93
N SER A 27 4.50 2.94 22.39
CA SER A 27 4.77 3.53 23.72
C SER A 27 4.09 2.78 24.87
N LEU A 28 4.05 1.44 24.79
CA LEU A 28 3.44 0.56 25.79
C LEU A 28 4.46 -0.43 26.36
N PRO A 29 4.25 -0.95 27.57
CA PRO A 29 5.05 -2.06 28.08
C PRO A 29 4.89 -3.33 27.22
N ALA A 30 6.00 -4.03 26.94
CA ALA A 30 5.97 -5.28 26.17
C ALA A 30 5.09 -6.38 26.81
N SER A 31 4.95 -6.36 28.13
CA SER A 31 4.05 -7.23 28.89
C SER A 31 2.57 -6.99 28.51
N THR A 32 2.17 -5.73 28.33
CA THR A 32 0.82 -5.32 27.91
C THR A 32 0.51 -5.79 26.50
N VAL A 33 1.46 -5.62 25.56
CA VAL A 33 1.30 -6.10 24.18
C VAL A 33 1.17 -7.63 24.16
N THR A 34 2.02 -8.31 24.92
CA THR A 34 2.03 -9.78 25.00
C THR A 34 0.73 -10.34 25.60
N SER A 35 0.25 -9.75 26.69
CA SER A 35 -0.99 -10.18 27.36
C SER A 35 -2.22 -9.89 26.50
N THR A 36 -2.26 -8.74 25.84
CA THR A 36 -3.35 -8.36 24.91
C THR A 36 -3.43 -9.33 23.75
N ILE A 37 -2.31 -9.66 23.10
CA ILE A 37 -2.31 -10.64 22.00
C ILE A 37 -2.68 -12.04 22.48
N LYS A 38 -2.22 -12.49 23.66
CA LYS A 38 -2.66 -13.77 24.23
C LYS A 38 -4.17 -13.80 24.46
N ASN A 39 -4.75 -12.71 24.94
CA ASN A 39 -6.19 -12.60 25.14
C ASN A 39 -6.95 -12.60 23.80
N LEU A 40 -6.36 -12.02 22.75
CA LEU A 40 -6.93 -12.00 21.40
C LEU A 40 -7.00 -13.41 20.82
N GLU A 41 -5.88 -14.13 20.87
CA GLU A 41 -5.80 -15.53 20.43
C GLU A 41 -6.76 -16.42 21.22
N LYS A 42 -6.88 -16.20 22.54
CA LYS A 42 -7.85 -16.90 23.38
C LYS A 42 -9.31 -16.61 22.99
N TYR A 43 -9.62 -15.35 22.67
CA TYR A 43 -10.95 -14.94 22.24
C TYR A 43 -11.32 -15.56 20.90
N LEU A 44 -10.40 -15.52 19.93
CA LEU A 44 -10.61 -16.08 18.59
C LEU A 44 -10.48 -17.63 18.56
N LYS A 45 -9.98 -18.23 19.65
CA LYS A 45 -9.68 -19.67 19.78
C LYS A 45 -8.70 -20.20 18.71
N VAL A 46 -7.87 -19.32 18.16
CA VAL A 46 -6.85 -19.64 17.16
C VAL A 46 -5.54 -18.95 17.52
N ARG A 47 -4.42 -19.56 17.13
CA ARG A 47 -3.11 -18.90 17.21
C ARG A 47 -2.92 -18.06 15.95
N LEU A 48 -2.53 -16.80 16.15
CA LEU A 48 -2.24 -15.87 15.07
C LEU A 48 -0.74 -15.75 14.82
N LEU A 49 0.08 -16.02 15.85
CA LEU A 49 1.53 -15.86 15.80
C LEU A 49 2.27 -17.12 16.24
N ASN A 50 3.28 -17.49 15.46
CA ASN A 50 4.33 -18.42 15.85
C ASN A 50 5.40 -17.67 16.65
N ARG A 51 5.54 -18.05 17.92
CA ARG A 51 6.50 -17.42 18.85
C ARG A 51 7.73 -18.30 18.96
N THR A 52 8.85 -17.86 18.41
CA THR A 52 10.18 -18.42 18.73
C THR A 52 10.93 -17.44 19.62
N THR A 53 11.95 -17.90 20.34
CA THR A 53 12.77 -17.06 21.24
C THR A 53 13.51 -15.92 20.52
N ARG A 54 13.53 -15.89 19.18
CA ARG A 54 14.24 -14.88 18.39
C ARG A 54 13.39 -14.17 17.34
N ARG A 55 12.25 -14.73 16.93
CA ARG A 55 11.38 -14.16 15.89
C ARG A 55 9.91 -14.48 16.13
N VAL A 56 9.08 -13.51 15.74
CA VAL A 56 7.64 -13.69 15.59
C VAL A 56 7.33 -13.85 14.11
N SER A 57 6.56 -14.87 13.74
CA SER A 57 6.00 -15.04 12.40
C SER A 57 4.49 -15.29 12.45
N LEU A 58 3.79 -15.01 11.36
CA LEU A 58 2.34 -15.22 11.28
C LEU A 58 2.02 -16.70 11.03
N THR A 59 0.90 -17.16 11.57
CA THR A 59 0.24 -18.40 11.12
C THR A 59 -0.60 -18.12 9.86
N PRO A 60 -1.07 -19.15 9.13
CA PRO A 60 -2.05 -18.96 8.04
C PRO A 60 -3.28 -18.16 8.48
N GLU A 61 -3.82 -18.47 9.66
CA GLU A 61 -4.94 -17.77 10.27
C GLU A 61 -4.57 -16.33 10.64
N GLY A 62 -3.34 -16.12 11.12
CA GLY A 62 -2.77 -14.80 11.41
C GLY A 62 -2.67 -13.92 10.17
N MET A 63 -2.27 -14.47 9.02
CA MET A 63 -2.22 -13.73 7.76
C MET A 63 -3.62 -13.29 7.30
N GLN A 64 -4.60 -14.19 7.38
CA GLN A 64 -5.99 -13.88 7.05
C GLN A 64 -6.56 -12.81 7.98
N TYR A 65 -6.35 -12.95 9.29
CA TYR A 65 -6.83 -12.00 10.28
C TYR A 65 -6.15 -10.63 10.15
N LEU A 66 -4.88 -10.58 9.79
CA LEU A 66 -4.15 -9.33 9.51
C LEU A 66 -4.79 -8.53 8.37
N ALA A 67 -5.15 -9.20 7.28
CA ALA A 67 -5.83 -8.56 6.15
C ALA A 67 -7.18 -7.96 6.60
N GLN A 68 -7.98 -8.72 7.36
CA GLN A 68 -9.26 -8.25 7.89
C GLN A 68 -9.11 -7.09 8.88
N CYS A 69 -8.11 -7.12 9.76
CA CYS A 69 -7.83 -6.02 10.69
C CYS A 69 -7.55 -4.71 9.96
N ARG A 70 -6.76 -4.77 8.87
CA ARG A 70 -6.45 -3.60 8.05
C ARG A 70 -7.70 -2.96 7.45
N GLU A 71 -8.60 -3.78 6.89
CA GLU A 71 -9.86 -3.30 6.31
C GLU A 71 -10.76 -2.66 7.37
N ILE A 72 -10.93 -3.33 8.52
CA ILE A 72 -11.80 -2.84 9.61
C ILE A 72 -11.29 -1.52 10.18
N LEU A 73 -9.99 -1.44 10.49
CA LEU A 73 -9.41 -0.23 11.09
C LEU A 73 -9.44 0.95 10.11
N ALA A 74 -9.21 0.72 8.83
CA ALA A 74 -9.35 1.75 7.81
C ALA A 74 -10.81 2.26 7.68
N LEU A 75 -11.80 1.36 7.80
CA LEU A 75 -13.20 1.74 7.76
C LEU A 75 -13.62 2.58 8.97
N ILE A 76 -13.09 2.26 10.16
CA ILE A 76 -13.29 3.06 11.37
C ILE A 76 -12.71 4.46 11.18
N GLU A 77 -11.44 4.56 10.76
CA GLU A 77 -10.78 5.85 10.50
C GLU A 77 -11.51 6.67 9.44
N HIS A 78 -12.04 6.04 8.39
CA HIS A 78 -12.87 6.70 7.39
C HIS A 78 -14.20 7.22 7.98
N SER A 79 -14.84 6.44 8.84
CA SER A 79 -16.10 6.81 9.49
C SER A 79 -15.90 7.94 10.50
N GLU A 80 -14.75 7.97 11.20
CA GLU A 80 -14.42 9.02 12.16
C GLU A 80 -13.96 10.31 11.46
N SER A 81 -13.20 10.20 10.36
CA SER A 81 -12.77 11.36 9.57
C SER A 81 -13.95 12.08 8.91
N THR A 82 -14.97 11.36 8.43
CA THR A 82 -16.20 11.96 7.90
C THR A 82 -17.04 12.70 8.95
N LEU A 83 -16.94 12.31 10.22
CA LEU A 83 -17.56 13.04 11.35
C LEU A 83 -16.70 14.20 11.86
N SER A 84 -15.37 14.11 11.68
CA SER A 84 -14.40 15.15 12.06
C SER A 84 -14.27 16.27 11.03
N GLU A 85 -14.89 16.14 9.85
CA GLU A 85 -14.99 17.19 8.83
C GLU A 85 -15.61 18.50 9.36
N SER A 86 -16.23 18.50 10.54
CA SER A 86 -16.68 19.72 11.23
C SER A 86 -15.59 20.53 11.95
N VAL A 87 -14.34 20.07 12.11
CA VAL A 87 -13.32 20.82 12.90
C VAL A 87 -11.93 20.99 12.24
N ALA A 88 -11.53 20.22 11.23
CA ALA A 88 -10.23 20.44 10.57
C ALA A 88 -10.35 20.45 9.05
N ARG A 89 -10.29 21.64 8.43
CA ARG A 89 -10.05 21.75 6.99
C ARG A 89 -8.61 21.31 6.70
N PRO A 90 -8.38 20.29 5.86
CA PRO A 90 -7.03 19.93 5.43
C PRO A 90 -6.37 21.11 4.72
N GLN A 91 -5.18 21.51 5.20
CA GLN A 91 -4.44 22.67 4.69
C GLN A 91 -2.93 22.42 4.72
N GLY A 92 -2.18 23.16 3.89
CA GLY A 92 -0.72 23.11 3.84
C GLY A 92 -0.16 22.33 2.66
N ARG A 93 1.16 22.11 2.68
CA ARG A 93 1.87 21.47 1.57
C ARG A 93 1.74 19.95 1.66
N LEU A 94 1.39 19.32 0.54
CA LEU A 94 1.33 17.86 0.41
C LEU A 94 2.22 17.42 -0.76
N ARG A 95 3.31 16.70 -0.48
CA ARG A 95 4.23 16.16 -1.49
C ARG A 95 3.95 14.68 -1.74
N VAL A 96 3.56 14.36 -2.97
CA VAL A 96 3.20 13.00 -3.38
C VAL A 96 4.01 12.58 -4.59
N ASP A 97 4.66 11.43 -4.50
CA ASP A 97 5.42 10.84 -5.60
C ASP A 97 4.67 9.67 -6.26
N MET A 98 4.66 9.61 -7.58
CA MET A 98 3.93 8.57 -8.32
C MET A 98 4.50 8.29 -9.73
N PRO A 99 4.21 7.11 -10.33
CA PRO A 99 4.55 6.83 -11.72
C PRO A 99 3.90 7.79 -12.71
N ALA A 100 4.55 8.02 -13.84
CA ALA A 100 4.09 8.96 -14.87
C ALA A 100 2.69 8.63 -15.38
N GLY A 101 2.40 7.34 -15.60
CA GLY A 101 1.08 6.90 -16.04
C GLY A 101 -0.03 7.21 -15.04
N ILE A 102 0.24 7.05 -13.74
CA ILE A 102 -0.72 7.37 -12.68
C ILE A 102 -0.95 8.88 -12.60
N ALA A 103 0.13 9.66 -12.62
CA ALA A 103 0.03 11.12 -12.62
C ALA A 103 -0.84 11.59 -13.79
N HIS A 104 -0.48 11.19 -15.01
CA HIS A 104 -1.09 11.72 -16.22
C HIS A 104 -2.52 11.22 -16.46
N PHE A 105 -2.76 9.91 -16.34
CA PHE A 105 -4.05 9.32 -16.73
C PHE A 105 -5.07 9.26 -15.60
N ILE A 106 -4.64 9.38 -14.33
CA ILE A 106 -5.54 9.22 -13.17
C ILE A 106 -5.58 10.51 -12.36
N VAL A 107 -4.44 11.04 -11.90
CA VAL A 107 -4.45 12.15 -10.94
C VAL A 107 -4.77 13.50 -11.59
N MET A 108 -4.07 13.85 -12.66
CA MET A 108 -4.23 15.16 -13.32
C MET A 108 -5.67 15.46 -13.78
N PRO A 109 -6.43 14.51 -14.37
CA PRO A 109 -7.82 14.74 -14.76
C PRO A 109 -8.76 15.08 -13.58
N HIS A 110 -8.46 14.60 -12.38
CA HIS A 110 -9.28 14.81 -11.18
C HIS A 110 -8.78 15.94 -10.28
N LEU A 111 -7.66 16.57 -10.63
CA LEU A 111 -7.06 17.65 -9.84
C LEU A 111 -7.97 18.88 -9.65
N PRO A 112 -8.79 19.30 -10.65
CA PRO A 112 -9.71 20.41 -10.45
C PRO A 112 -10.76 20.16 -9.35
N ASP A 113 -11.32 18.95 -9.30
CA ASP A 113 -12.30 18.59 -8.28
C ASP A 113 -11.65 18.45 -6.90
N PHE A 114 -10.41 17.96 -6.85
CA PHE A 114 -9.62 17.92 -5.63
C PHE A 114 -9.41 19.32 -5.05
N TYR A 115 -8.96 20.29 -5.85
CA TYR A 115 -8.76 21.67 -5.36
C TYR A 115 -10.07 22.38 -5.01
N ARG A 116 -11.19 22.03 -5.66
CA ARG A 116 -12.50 22.54 -5.25
C ARG A 116 -12.89 22.05 -3.86
N ARG A 117 -12.54 20.81 -3.51
CA ARG A 117 -12.81 20.21 -2.20
C ARG A 117 -11.81 20.64 -1.13
N TYR A 118 -10.54 20.84 -1.50
CA TYR A 118 -9.43 21.17 -0.59
C TYR A 118 -8.62 22.36 -1.12
N PRO A 119 -9.18 23.58 -1.06
CA PRO A 119 -8.55 24.77 -1.62
C PRO A 119 -7.27 25.19 -0.89
N ASP A 120 -7.13 24.80 0.38
CA ASP A 120 -6.03 25.22 1.25
C ASP A 120 -4.82 24.25 1.18
N ILE A 121 -4.89 23.20 0.35
CA ILE A 121 -3.79 22.28 0.10
C ILE A 121 -2.94 22.80 -1.06
N TYR A 122 -1.62 22.82 -0.89
CA TYR A 122 -0.66 23.02 -1.97
C TYR A 122 -0.03 21.67 -2.36
N LEU A 123 -0.46 21.10 -3.48
CA LEU A 123 -0.02 19.78 -3.92
C LEU A 123 1.28 19.87 -4.74
N MET A 124 2.31 19.16 -4.31
CA MET A 124 3.54 18.93 -5.05
C MET A 124 3.57 17.50 -5.57
N ILE A 125 3.50 17.32 -6.89
CA ILE A 125 3.54 16.00 -7.51
C ILE A 125 4.95 15.73 -8.03
N GLY A 126 5.62 14.74 -7.46
CA GLY A 126 6.84 14.16 -8.03
C GLY A 126 6.49 13.01 -8.96
N VAL A 127 7.13 12.97 -10.12
CA VAL A 127 6.97 11.86 -11.08
C VAL A 127 8.26 11.07 -11.11
N SER A 128 8.22 9.86 -10.56
CA SER A 128 9.39 8.99 -10.47
C SER A 128 9.00 7.52 -10.47
N ASP A 129 9.62 6.75 -11.36
CA ASP A 129 9.48 5.29 -11.39
C ASP A 129 10.53 4.59 -10.50
N ARG A 130 11.46 5.34 -9.88
CA ARG A 130 12.50 4.80 -9.00
C ARG A 130 11.97 4.57 -7.59
N GLN A 131 12.45 3.54 -6.91
CA GLN A 131 12.20 3.34 -5.49
C GLN A 131 12.87 4.49 -4.72
N VAL A 132 12.06 5.45 -4.25
CA VAL A 132 12.53 6.61 -3.49
C VAL A 132 12.56 6.22 -2.01
N ASP A 133 13.65 6.55 -1.33
CA ASP A 133 13.67 6.54 0.14
C ASP A 133 12.83 7.73 0.63
N LEU A 134 11.57 7.44 0.93
CA LEU A 134 10.56 8.38 1.40
C LEU A 134 11.02 9.20 2.61
N ILE A 135 11.88 8.63 3.45
CA ILE A 135 12.36 9.27 4.68
C ILE A 135 13.41 10.32 4.36
N GLN A 136 14.27 10.10 3.35
CA GLN A 136 15.31 11.05 2.98
C GLN A 136 14.81 12.18 2.05
N GLU A 137 13.77 11.94 1.25
CA GLU A 137 13.31 12.92 0.23
C GLU A 137 12.16 13.83 0.68
N GLY A 138 11.69 13.70 1.92
CA GLY A 138 10.65 14.59 2.49
C GLY A 138 9.31 14.49 1.76
N VAL A 139 8.94 13.28 1.34
CA VAL A 139 7.69 12.95 0.63
C VAL A 139 6.66 12.44 1.65
N ASP A 140 5.45 12.99 1.61
CA ASP A 140 4.38 12.63 2.56
C ASP A 140 3.69 11.30 2.18
N CYS A 141 3.63 10.99 0.89
CA CYS A 141 3.00 9.77 0.38
C CYS A 141 3.58 9.35 -0.98
N VAL A 142 3.61 8.04 -1.27
CA VAL A 142 3.88 7.52 -2.61
C VAL A 142 2.73 6.68 -3.13
N ILE A 143 2.46 6.81 -4.42
CA ILE A 143 1.66 5.83 -5.16
C ILE A 143 2.64 4.94 -5.93
N ARG A 144 2.49 3.62 -5.81
CA ARG A 144 3.37 2.64 -6.44
C ARG A 144 2.58 1.54 -7.14
N THR A 145 3.23 0.96 -8.14
CA THR A 145 2.74 -0.19 -8.90
C THR A 145 3.65 -1.38 -8.66
N GLY A 146 3.08 -2.55 -8.39
CA GLY A 146 3.83 -3.77 -8.08
C GLY A 146 3.75 -4.17 -6.61
N GLU A 147 4.47 -5.22 -6.25
CA GLU A 147 4.52 -5.71 -4.88
C GLU A 147 5.39 -4.81 -4.01
N LEU A 148 4.95 -4.58 -2.76
CA LEU A 148 5.76 -3.85 -1.80
C LEU A 148 6.83 -4.78 -1.23
N ASN A 149 8.10 -4.46 -1.47
CA ASN A 149 9.21 -5.04 -0.72
C ASN A 149 9.08 -4.57 0.75
N ASN A 150 9.39 -5.46 1.70
CA ASN A 150 9.26 -5.24 3.15
C ASN A 150 9.64 -3.81 3.55
N SER A 151 8.62 -2.99 3.78
CA SER A 151 8.77 -1.60 4.21
C SER A 151 8.04 -1.44 5.54
N SER A 152 8.59 -0.59 6.42
CA SER A 152 7.92 -0.18 7.66
C SER A 152 6.74 0.77 7.43
N LEU A 153 6.42 1.06 6.17
CA LEU A 153 5.36 1.99 5.77
C LEU A 153 3.99 1.32 5.75
N VAL A 154 2.97 2.11 6.05
CA VAL A 154 1.58 1.70 5.89
C VAL A 154 1.25 1.72 4.39
N ALA A 155 0.89 0.56 3.84
CA ALA A 155 0.50 0.42 2.45
C ALA A 155 -1.01 0.20 2.33
N ARG A 156 -1.66 0.93 1.42
CA ARG A 156 -3.08 0.79 1.10
C ARG A 156 -3.26 0.43 -0.38
N PRO A 157 -3.95 -0.66 -0.73
CA PRO A 157 -4.26 -0.96 -2.12
C PRO A 157 -5.23 0.09 -2.68
N LEU A 158 -4.86 0.70 -3.81
CA LEU A 158 -5.69 1.70 -4.50
C LEU A 158 -6.48 1.12 -5.67
N GLY A 159 -5.98 0.03 -6.26
CA GLY A 159 -6.60 -0.61 -7.42
C GLY A 159 -5.67 -1.61 -8.10
N ARG A 160 -6.16 -2.19 -9.20
CA ARG A 160 -5.40 -3.09 -10.07
C ARG A 160 -5.54 -2.61 -11.51
N PHE A 161 -4.46 -2.71 -12.28
CA PHE A 161 -4.46 -2.47 -13.72
C PHE A 161 -4.11 -3.77 -14.44
N ARG A 162 -4.59 -3.90 -15.68
CA ARG A 162 -4.27 -5.02 -16.57
C ARG A 162 -3.34 -4.54 -17.66
N TRP A 163 -2.27 -5.29 -17.90
CA TRP A 163 -1.45 -5.10 -19.08
C TRP A 163 -2.21 -5.63 -20.30
N VAL A 164 -2.19 -4.84 -21.37
CA VAL A 164 -2.79 -5.21 -22.66
C VAL A 164 -1.74 -5.10 -23.75
N THR A 165 -1.77 -6.05 -24.68
CA THR A 165 -0.98 -5.97 -25.91
C THR A 165 -1.79 -5.22 -26.95
N CYS A 166 -1.20 -4.17 -27.52
CA CYS A 166 -1.84 -3.37 -28.56
C CYS A 166 -0.85 -3.08 -29.69
N ALA A 167 -1.39 -2.81 -30.87
CA ALA A 167 -0.63 -2.41 -32.05
C ALA A 167 -1.40 -1.31 -32.78
N SER A 168 -0.69 -0.46 -33.52
CA SER A 168 -1.36 0.56 -34.34
C SER A 168 -2.18 -0.10 -35.46
N PRO A 169 -3.29 0.51 -35.89
CA PRO A 169 -4.07 0.00 -37.01
C PRO A 169 -3.23 -0.14 -38.29
N ASP A 170 -2.29 0.77 -38.52
CA ASP A 170 -1.42 0.76 -39.71
C ASP A 170 -0.49 -0.44 -39.71
N TYR A 171 0.10 -0.76 -38.55
CA TYR A 171 0.95 -1.94 -38.39
C TYR A 171 0.19 -3.23 -38.66
N LEU A 172 -1.03 -3.37 -38.12
CA LEU A 172 -1.85 -4.56 -38.32
C LEU A 172 -2.33 -4.70 -39.78
N ARG A 173 -2.49 -3.59 -40.52
CA ARG A 173 -2.80 -3.64 -41.95
C ARG A 173 -1.62 -4.14 -42.80
N GLU A 174 -0.40 -3.76 -42.44
CA GLU A 174 0.80 -4.14 -43.19
C GLU A 174 1.30 -5.55 -42.83
N TYR A 175 1.26 -5.92 -41.55
CA TYR A 175 1.87 -7.15 -41.03
C TYR A 175 0.85 -8.21 -40.56
N GLY A 176 -0.45 -7.88 -40.56
CA GLY A 176 -1.51 -8.79 -40.09
C GLY A 176 -1.67 -8.83 -38.57
N VAL A 177 -2.75 -9.49 -38.10
CA VAL A 177 -2.99 -9.76 -36.67
C VAL A 177 -2.37 -11.11 -36.31
N PRO A 178 -1.49 -11.18 -35.29
CA PRO A 178 -0.91 -12.45 -34.86
C PRO A 178 -2.00 -13.38 -34.30
N PRO A 179 -2.14 -14.61 -34.81
CA PRO A 179 -3.19 -15.54 -34.36
C PRO A 179 -2.87 -16.20 -33.01
N SER A 180 -1.61 -16.12 -32.56
CA SER A 180 -1.16 -16.66 -31.26
C SER A 180 0.01 -15.87 -30.68
N PRO A 181 0.30 -16.01 -29.37
CA PRO A 181 1.46 -15.38 -28.75
C PRO A 181 2.80 -15.78 -29.39
N GLU A 182 2.94 -17.01 -29.86
CA GLU A 182 4.17 -17.51 -30.49
C GLU A 182 4.45 -16.78 -31.82
N ALA A 183 3.40 -16.42 -32.54
CA ALA A 183 3.50 -15.66 -33.79
C ALA A 183 4.10 -14.26 -33.58
N LEU A 184 4.06 -13.71 -32.35
CA LEU A 184 4.68 -12.40 -32.05
C LEU A 184 6.18 -12.36 -32.35
N SER A 185 6.86 -13.50 -32.34
CA SER A 185 8.28 -13.60 -32.74
C SER A 185 8.55 -13.16 -34.18
N GLN A 186 7.53 -13.21 -35.04
CA GLN A 186 7.59 -12.81 -36.45
C GLN A 186 7.12 -11.35 -36.65
N HIS A 187 6.63 -10.70 -35.59
CA HIS A 187 6.18 -9.32 -35.59
C HIS A 187 7.25 -8.41 -34.99
N ARG A 188 7.35 -7.18 -35.50
CA ARG A 188 8.19 -6.13 -34.89
C ARG A 188 7.50 -5.61 -33.63
N GLY A 189 8.03 -6.01 -32.48
CA GLY A 189 7.60 -5.50 -31.17
C GLY A 189 8.60 -4.50 -30.62
N GLY A 190 8.13 -3.31 -30.26
CA GLY A 190 8.83 -2.44 -29.31
C GLY A 190 8.29 -2.74 -27.92
N ALA A 191 9.13 -3.22 -27.00
CA ALA A 191 8.76 -3.35 -25.61
C ALA A 191 9.23 -2.10 -24.86
N LEU A 192 8.28 -1.23 -24.47
CA LEU A 192 8.56 -0.17 -23.51
C LEU A 192 8.60 -0.80 -22.12
N PHE A 193 9.77 -1.26 -21.70
CA PHE A 193 10.01 -1.65 -20.32
C PHE A 193 10.15 -0.38 -19.47
N LEU A 194 9.06 0.04 -18.82
CA LEU A 194 9.21 0.88 -17.64
C LEU A 194 9.88 -0.02 -16.60
N ARG A 195 11.15 0.25 -16.33
CA ARG A 195 11.95 -0.49 -15.35
C ARG A 195 11.41 -0.18 -13.96
N SER A 196 10.29 -0.81 -13.59
CA SER A 196 9.86 -0.88 -12.19
C SER A 196 10.96 -1.64 -11.46
N GLY A 197 11.68 -0.93 -10.59
CA GLY A 197 12.91 -1.42 -9.96
C GLY A 197 12.82 -2.88 -9.55
N GLU A 198 13.54 -3.74 -10.28
CA GLU A 198 13.77 -5.11 -9.86
C GLU A 198 14.59 -5.07 -8.58
N ALA A 199 14.05 -5.75 -7.57
CA ALA A 199 14.80 -6.28 -6.45
C ALA A 199 16.03 -7.02 -6.98
N GLY A 200 17.19 -6.69 -6.41
CA GLY A 200 18.43 -7.40 -6.64
C GLY A 200 18.26 -8.90 -6.39
N ARG A 201 18.94 -9.67 -7.24
CA ARG A 201 19.37 -11.03 -6.94
C ARG A 201 20.26 -11.05 -5.71
#